data_AF-A0A0D0E1S3-F1
#
_entry.id   AF-A0A0D0E1S3-F1
#
_cell.length_a   1.000
_cell.length_b   1.000
_cell.length_c   1.000
_cell.angle_alpha   90.00
_cell.angle_beta   90.00
_cell.angle_gamma   90.00
#
_symmetry.space_group_name_H-M   'P 1'
#
loop_
_entity.id
_entity.type
_entity.pdbx_description
1 polymer ?
#
loop_
_entity_poly.entity_id
_entity_poly.type
_entity_poly.pdbx_seq_one_letter_code
_entity_poly.pdbx_strand_id
1 'polypeptide(L)'
;IGKYDHIPTLTSVDNFHAWQTDMKYALGAKNLWCHVSMESDPYDPLDFASIRPTPADITQLTEAKITDLCKWLIDDVKTKGFIHCFLSTPIHQLIPNDKTITARAIWELIGHHYRCKDLSMQFIIHKQLAALYMKDRCNASCYV
;
A
#
# COMPACT_ATOMS: atom_id res chain seq x y z
N ILE A 1 12.25 10.83 -20.92
CA ILE A 1 11.97 9.55 -20.24
C ILE A 1 12.54 9.66 -18.84
N GLY A 2 11.67 9.76 -17.84
CA GLY A 2 12.00 9.90 -16.43
C GLY A 2 12.34 8.56 -15.78
N LYS A 3 13.04 8.63 -14.64
CA LYS A 3 13.55 7.48 -13.86
C LYS A 3 12.45 6.50 -13.39
N TYR A 4 11.19 6.92 -13.41
CA TYR A 4 10.05 6.18 -12.84
C TYR A 4 8.88 6.03 -13.81
N ASP A 5 9.10 6.22 -15.11
CA ASP A 5 8.04 6.11 -16.13
C ASP A 5 7.45 4.68 -16.23
N HIS A 6 8.15 3.68 -15.68
CA HIS A 6 7.69 2.29 -15.62
C HIS A 6 6.66 2.04 -14.51
N ILE A 7 6.58 2.91 -13.49
CA ILE A 7 5.62 2.73 -12.40
C ILE A 7 4.24 3.17 -12.90
N PRO A 8 3.25 2.26 -12.95
CA PRO A 8 1.91 2.64 -13.41
C PRO A 8 1.27 3.64 -12.45
N THR A 9 0.32 4.45 -12.92
CA THR A 9 -0.58 5.18 -12.00
C THR A 9 -1.62 4.21 -11.45
N LEU A 10 -1.85 4.19 -10.14
CA LEU A 10 -2.89 3.39 -9.52
C LEU A 10 -4.28 3.94 -9.90
N THR A 11 -5.04 3.14 -10.63
CA THR A 11 -6.35 3.54 -11.18
C THR A 11 -7.47 2.59 -10.76
N SER A 12 -7.18 1.29 -10.65
CA SER A 12 -8.19 0.28 -10.35
C SER A 12 -7.57 -0.89 -9.59
N VAL A 13 -8.40 -1.89 -9.30
CA VAL A 13 -7.96 -3.14 -8.67
C VAL A 13 -7.05 -3.93 -9.62
N ASP A 14 -7.28 -3.81 -10.93
CA ASP A 14 -6.61 -4.62 -11.95
C ASP A 14 -5.10 -4.34 -12.00
N ASN A 15 -4.71 -3.09 -11.73
CA ASN A 15 -3.30 -2.69 -11.73
C ASN A 15 -2.70 -2.52 -10.32
N PHE A 16 -3.46 -2.82 -9.25
CA PHE A 16 -3.00 -2.65 -7.88
C PHE A 16 -1.74 -3.48 -7.57
N HIS A 17 -1.70 -4.75 -7.97
CA HIS A 17 -0.55 -5.61 -7.69
C HIS A 17 0.73 -5.17 -8.42
N ALA A 18 0.60 -4.77 -9.69
CA ALA A 18 1.73 -4.24 -10.46
C ALA A 18 2.24 -2.94 -9.83
N TRP A 19 1.32 -2.00 -9.54
CA TRP A 19 1.62 -0.75 -8.85
C TRP A 19 2.33 -0.98 -7.52
N GLN A 20 1.81 -1.89 -6.69
CA GLN A 20 2.36 -2.19 -5.37
C GLN A 20 3.80 -2.72 -5.47
N THR A 21 4.04 -3.62 -6.43
CA THR A 21 5.35 -4.24 -6.66
C THR A 21 6.38 -3.21 -7.12
N ASP A 22 6.03 -2.41 -8.13
CA ASP A 22 6.92 -1.39 -8.68
C ASP A 22 7.21 -0.28 -7.66
N MET A 23 6.20 0.12 -6.89
CA MET A 23 6.37 1.08 -5.79
C MET A 23 7.28 0.54 -4.68
N LYS A 24 7.19 -0.75 -4.33
CA LYS A 24 8.11 -1.37 -3.35
C LYS A 24 9.57 -1.21 -3.81
N TYR A 25 9.87 -1.57 -5.05
CA TYR A 25 11.23 -1.43 -5.60
C TYR A 25 11.67 0.03 -5.71
N ALA A 26 10.79 0.93 -6.15
CA ALA A 26 11.12 2.34 -6.30
C ALA A 26 11.37 3.05 -4.96
N LEU A 27 10.61 2.71 -3.93
CA LEU A 27 10.83 3.17 -2.55
C LEU A 27 12.11 2.57 -1.96
N GLY A 28 12.37 1.28 -2.22
CA GLY A 28 13.63 0.62 -1.82
C GLY A 28 14.84 1.32 -2.42
N ALA A 29 14.82 1.62 -3.72
CA ALA A 29 15.89 2.35 -4.41
C ALA A 29 16.10 3.79 -3.89
N LYS A 30 15.16 4.34 -3.13
CA LYS A 30 15.25 5.66 -2.46
C LYS A 30 15.53 5.57 -0.96
N ASN A 31 15.69 4.37 -0.40
CA ASN A 31 15.77 4.13 1.04
C ASN A 31 14.53 4.66 1.81
N LEU A 32 13.35 4.61 1.17
CA LEU A 32 12.08 5.07 1.74
C LEU A 32 11.14 3.91 2.08
N TRP A 33 11.48 2.67 1.69
CA TRP A 33 10.63 1.50 1.93
C TRP A 33 10.32 1.29 3.43
N CYS A 34 11.29 1.53 4.30
CA CYS A 34 11.13 1.44 5.76
C CYS A 34 9.99 2.34 6.30
N HIS A 35 9.62 3.42 5.62
CA HIS A 35 8.54 4.31 6.05
C HIS A 35 7.13 3.79 5.72
N VAL A 36 7.01 2.76 4.88
CA VAL A 36 5.73 2.10 4.55
C VAL A 36 5.67 0.65 5.02
N SER A 37 6.82 -0.03 5.15
CA SER A 37 6.83 -1.42 5.59
C SER A 37 6.22 -1.58 6.97
N MET A 38 5.52 -2.70 7.13
CA MET A 38 5.02 -3.26 8.38
C MET A 38 5.79 -4.52 8.77
N GLU A 39 6.61 -5.02 7.85
CA GLU A 39 7.34 -6.24 8.05
C GLU A 39 8.52 -5.96 8.98
N SER A 40 8.86 -7.00 9.73
CA SER A 40 10.01 -7.04 10.61
C SER A 40 10.74 -8.33 10.30
N ASP A 41 10.88 -8.66 9.02
CA ASP A 41 11.62 -9.84 8.62
C ASP A 41 13.06 -9.66 9.10
N PRO A 42 13.53 -10.44 10.08
CA PRO A 42 14.90 -10.32 10.57
C PRO A 42 15.93 -10.74 9.51
N TYR A 43 15.51 -11.37 8.40
CA TYR A 43 16.36 -11.80 7.30
C TYR A 43 16.38 -10.82 6.11
N ASP A 44 15.47 -9.83 6.05
CA ASP A 44 15.50 -8.75 5.07
C ASP A 44 15.75 -7.39 5.75
N PRO A 45 17.02 -6.93 5.83
CA PRO A 45 17.35 -5.66 6.47
C PRO A 45 16.80 -4.42 5.74
N LEU A 46 16.30 -4.56 4.51
CA LEU A 46 15.57 -3.48 3.85
C LEU A 46 14.15 -3.35 4.39
N ASP A 47 13.61 -4.39 5.00
CA ASP A 47 12.21 -4.47 5.37
C ASP A 47 11.91 -3.93 6.77
N PHE A 48 12.92 -3.44 7.50
CA PHE A 48 12.70 -2.86 8.81
C PHE A 48 11.76 -1.66 8.76
N ALA A 49 10.61 -1.80 9.42
CA ALA A 49 9.70 -0.71 9.68
C ALA A 49 10.40 0.42 10.47
N SER A 50 10.50 1.59 9.86
CA SER A 50 10.97 2.81 10.51
C SER A 50 9.96 3.25 11.57
N ILE A 51 10.43 3.51 12.79
CA ILE A 51 9.59 3.93 13.92
C ILE A 51 9.81 5.41 14.17
N ARG A 52 8.72 6.18 14.22
CA ARG A 52 8.79 7.60 14.57
C ARG A 52 9.43 7.74 15.96
N PRO A 53 10.56 8.45 16.10
CA PRO A 53 11.14 8.71 17.40
C PRO A 53 10.13 9.46 18.28
N THR A 54 9.80 8.89 19.44
CA THR A 54 8.93 9.54 20.43
C THR A 54 9.79 9.89 21.65
N PRO A 55 9.86 11.17 22.05
CA PRO A 55 10.52 11.56 23.29
C PRO A 55 9.82 10.90 24.49
N ALA A 56 10.58 10.23 25.36
CA ALA A 56 10.05 9.79 26.66
C ALA A 56 9.76 10.99 27.58
N ASP A 57 10.53 12.07 27.44
CA ASP A 57 10.34 13.34 28.11
C ASP A 57 10.66 14.46 27.12
N ILE A 58 9.68 15.33 26.85
CA ILE A 58 9.80 16.47 25.92
C ILE A 58 10.81 17.49 26.47
N THR A 59 10.98 17.55 27.79
CA THR A 59 11.88 18.50 28.45
C THR A 59 13.35 18.09 28.39
N GLN A 60 13.65 16.83 28.01
CA GLN A 60 15.01 16.28 27.90
C GLN A 60 15.34 15.82 26.47
N LEU A 61 14.81 16.52 25.47
CA LEU A 61 15.08 16.18 24.08
C LEU A 61 16.49 16.63 23.69
N THR A 62 17.39 15.67 23.52
CA THR A 62 18.75 15.95 23.05
C THR A 62 18.75 16.39 21.59
N GLU A 63 19.74 17.19 21.19
CA GLU A 63 19.89 17.68 19.81
C GLU A 63 19.94 16.52 18.79
N ALA A 64 20.57 15.39 19.15
CA ALA A 64 20.57 14.18 18.35
C ALA A 64 19.15 13.63 18.12
N LYS A 65 18.32 13.54 19.17
CA LYS A 65 16.93 13.06 19.05
C LYS A 65 16.06 14.01 18.23
N ILE A 66 16.28 15.33 18.33
CA ILE A 66 15.60 16.32 17.49
C ILE A 66 15.97 16.07 16.03
N THR A 67 17.26 15.90 15.75
CA THR A 67 17.77 15.65 14.39
C THR A 67 17.17 14.37 13.79
N ASP A 68 17.12 13.29 14.57
CA ASP A 68 16.52 12.02 14.13
C ASP A 68 15.02 12.15 13.87
N LEU A 69 14.29 12.85 14.73
CA LEU A 69 12.86 13.11 14.54
C LEU A 69 12.61 13.96 13.28
N CYS A 70 13.38 15.04 13.08
CA CYS A 70 13.26 15.89 11.91
C CYS A 70 13.57 15.10 10.63
N LYS A 71 14.62 14.29 10.63
CA LYS A 71 14.97 13.41 9.52
C LYS A 71 13.84 12.44 9.21
N TRP A 72 13.30 11.77 10.23
CA TRP A 72 12.18 10.84 10.08
C TRP A 72 10.95 11.53 9.46
N LEU A 73 10.60 12.73 9.93
CA LEU A 73 9.46 13.50 9.40
C LEU A 73 9.68 13.92 7.95
N ILE A 74 10.90 14.34 7.59
CA ILE A 74 11.25 14.70 6.22
C ILE A 74 11.11 13.48 5.31
N ASP A 75 11.63 12.33 5.71
CA ASP A 75 11.58 11.11 4.89
C ASP A 75 10.16 10.54 4.79
N ASP A 76 9.35 10.65 5.85
CA ASP A 76 7.90 10.35 5.82
C ASP A 76 7.16 11.25 4.80
N VAL A 77 7.41 12.56 4.80
CA VAL A 77 6.81 13.50 3.82
C VAL A 77 7.27 13.19 2.39
N LYS A 78 8.56 12.89 2.17
CA LYS A 78 9.07 12.47 0.85
C LYS A 78 8.37 11.20 0.37
N THR A 79 8.16 10.24 1.27
CA THR A 79 7.48 8.99 0.97
C THR A 79 6.02 9.22 0.59
N LYS A 80 5.28 10.07 1.34
CA LYS A 80 3.91 10.47 0.98
C LYS A 80 3.84 11.13 -0.39
N GLY A 81 4.72 12.11 -0.64
CA GLY A 81 4.77 12.82 -1.91
C GLY A 81 5.05 11.86 -3.07
N PHE A 82 5.97 10.91 -2.86
CA PHE A 82 6.28 9.90 -3.86
C PHE A 82 5.08 8.99 -4.15
N ILE A 83 4.38 8.48 -3.12
CA ILE A 83 3.16 7.69 -3.29
C ILE A 83 2.11 8.50 -4.07
N HIS A 84 1.87 9.75 -3.66
CA HIS A 84 0.88 10.62 -4.28
C HIS A 84 1.11 10.83 -5.79
N CYS A 85 2.36 10.89 -6.25
CA CYS A 85 2.67 11.05 -7.68
C CYS A 85 2.13 9.90 -8.56
N PHE A 86 1.88 8.72 -8.00
CA PHE A 86 1.44 7.53 -8.73
C PHE A 86 0.02 7.12 -8.38
N LEU A 87 -0.82 8.05 -7.92
CA LEU A 87 -2.24 7.80 -7.68
C LEU A 87 -3.09 8.62 -8.64
N SER A 88 -4.17 8.01 -9.12
CA SER A 88 -5.21 8.74 -9.85
C SER A 88 -6.08 9.58 -8.91
N THR A 89 -6.79 10.56 -9.46
CA THR A 89 -7.65 11.48 -8.71
C THR A 89 -8.67 10.79 -7.81
N PRO A 90 -9.39 9.72 -8.23
CA PRO A 90 -10.31 9.01 -7.34
C PRO A 90 -9.63 8.40 -6.12
N ILE A 91 -8.38 7.95 -6.27
CA ILE A 91 -7.61 7.35 -5.18
C ILE A 91 -7.05 8.42 -4.25
N HIS A 92 -6.68 9.59 -4.76
CA HIS A 92 -6.37 10.75 -3.90
C HIS A 92 -7.53 11.10 -2.98
N GLN A 93 -8.77 11.01 -3.45
CA GLN A 93 -9.95 11.32 -2.63
C GLN A 93 -10.19 10.33 -1.49
N LEU A 94 -9.61 9.13 -1.56
CA LEU A 94 -9.66 8.16 -0.46
C LEU A 94 -8.74 8.54 0.69
N ILE A 95 -7.67 9.30 0.42
CA ILE A 95 -6.65 9.66 1.42
C ILE A 95 -7.15 10.85 2.24
N PRO A 96 -7.26 10.72 3.58
CA PRO A 96 -7.60 11.83 4.45
C PRO A 96 -6.59 12.98 4.28
N ASN A 97 -7.07 14.21 4.17
CA ASN A 97 -6.24 15.42 4.10
C ASN A 97 -5.70 15.85 5.48
N ASP A 98 -5.54 14.91 6.41
CA ASP A 98 -5.01 15.17 7.73
C ASP A 98 -3.47 15.23 7.67
N LYS A 99 -2.89 16.27 8.25
CA LYS A 99 -1.42 16.43 8.36
C LYS A 99 -0.78 15.34 9.22
N THR A 100 -1.56 14.64 10.06
CA THR A 100 -1.05 13.59 10.94
C THR A 100 -0.89 12.22 10.28
N ILE A 101 -1.51 11.99 9.11
CA ILE A 101 -1.45 10.69 8.44
C ILE A 101 -0.02 10.39 8.01
N THR A 102 0.52 9.21 8.32
CA THR A 102 1.88 8.78 7.93
C THR A 102 1.88 8.13 6.54
N ALA A 103 3.04 8.01 5.90
CA ALA A 103 3.16 7.29 4.63
C ALA A 103 2.68 5.84 4.75
N ARG A 104 3.03 5.19 5.87
CA ARG A 104 2.52 3.86 6.23
C ARG A 104 1.00 3.80 6.27
N ALA A 105 0.34 4.74 6.95
CA ALA A 105 -1.11 4.74 7.04
C ALA A 105 -1.77 4.92 5.66
N ILE A 106 -1.18 5.74 4.77
CA ILE A 106 -1.64 5.85 3.38
C ILE A 106 -1.48 4.50 2.65
N TRP A 107 -0.30 3.88 2.77
CA TRP A 107 0.00 2.59 2.13
C TRP A 107 -0.98 1.50 2.57
N GLU A 108 -1.27 1.41 3.87
CA GLU A 108 -2.23 0.48 4.43
C GLU A 108 -3.66 0.76 3.98
N LEU A 109 -4.07 2.03 3.97
CA LEU A 109 -5.41 2.42 3.53
C LEU A 109 -5.67 1.97 2.08
N ILE A 110 -4.69 2.21 1.19
CA ILE A 110 -4.75 1.75 -0.20
C ILE A 110 -4.79 0.22 -0.24
N GLY A 111 -3.88 -0.45 0.48
CA GLY A 111 -3.82 -1.91 0.52
C GLY A 111 -5.12 -2.55 1.01
N HIS A 112 -5.71 -2.01 2.06
CA HIS A 112 -6.97 -2.48 2.62
C HIS A 112 -8.13 -2.28 1.62
N HIS A 113 -8.20 -1.12 0.97
CA HIS A 113 -9.22 -0.82 -0.02
C HIS A 113 -9.24 -1.84 -1.17
N TYR A 114 -8.07 -2.24 -1.67
CA TYR A 114 -7.97 -3.14 -2.82
C TYR A 114 -8.00 -4.62 -2.44
N ARG A 115 -7.40 -5.03 -1.31
CA ARG A 115 -7.49 -6.42 -0.82
C ARG A 115 -8.94 -6.80 -0.47
N CYS A 116 -9.71 -5.88 0.10
CA CYS A 116 -11.13 -6.11 0.42
C CYS A 116 -11.99 -6.27 -0.85
N LYS A 117 -11.69 -5.49 -1.89
CA LYS A 117 -12.36 -5.60 -3.20
C LYS A 117 -12.03 -6.91 -3.91
N ASP A 118 -10.78 -7.37 -3.88
CA ASP A 118 -10.38 -8.66 -4.45
C ASP A 118 -11.14 -9.83 -3.80
N LEU A 119 -11.16 -9.90 -2.47
CA LEU A 119 -11.93 -10.92 -1.74
C LEU A 119 -13.43 -10.92 -2.11
N SER A 120 -14.02 -9.74 -2.26
CA SER A 120 -15.42 -9.59 -2.65
C SER A 120 -15.67 -10.08 -4.09
N MET A 121 -14.75 -9.80 -5.02
CA MET A 121 -14.83 -10.28 -6.41
C MET A 121 -14.64 -11.79 -6.49
N GLN A 122 -13.67 -12.36 -5.76
CA GLN A 122 -13.49 -13.81 -5.70
C GLN A 122 -14.75 -14.51 -5.19
N PHE A 123 -15.45 -13.94 -4.19
CA PHE A 123 -16.70 -14.50 -3.69
C PHE A 123 -17.83 -14.48 -4.74
N ILE A 124 -17.94 -13.40 -5.53
CA ILE A 124 -18.91 -13.30 -6.63
C ILE A 124 -18.62 -14.33 -7.71
N ILE A 125 -17.35 -14.49 -8.11
CA ILE A 125 -16.92 -15.47 -9.10
C ILE A 125 -17.27 -16.88 -8.61
N HIS A 126 -16.94 -17.23 -7.37
CA HIS A 126 -17.28 -18.55 -6.81
C HIS A 126 -18.79 -18.80 -6.79
N LYS A 127 -19.61 -17.80 -6.46
CA LYS A 127 -21.08 -17.93 -6.53
C LYS A 127 -21.58 -18.16 -7.95
N GLN A 128 -21.05 -17.43 -8.93
CA GLN A 128 -21.42 -17.60 -10.34
C GLN A 128 -21.00 -18.98 -10.86
N LEU A 129 -19.79 -19.43 -10.53
CA LEU A 129 -19.29 -20.75 -10.90
C LEU A 129 -20.15 -21.85 -10.29
N ALA A 130 -20.51 -21.75 -9.01
CA ALA A 130 -21.41 -22.69 -8.35
C ALA A 130 -22.82 -22.71 -8.97
N ALA A 131 -23.36 -21.53 -9.35
CA ALA A 131 -24.65 -21.44 -10.03
C ALA A 131 -24.63 -22.07 -11.43
N LEU A 132 -23.54 -21.88 -12.19
CA LEU A 132 -23.33 -22.52 -13.49
C LEU A 132 -23.22 -24.04 -13.35
N TYR A 133 -22.45 -24.53 -12.36
CA TYR A 133 -22.35 -25.96 -12.05
C TYR A 133 -23.71 -26.60 -11.72
N MET A 134 -24.55 -25.90 -10.94
CA MET A 134 -25.90 -26.39 -10.64
C MET A 134 -26.81 -26.42 -11.87
N LYS A 135 -26.68 -25.43 -12.77
CA LYS A 135 -27.45 -25.35 -14.01
C LYS A 135 -27.09 -26.48 -14.99
N ASP A 136 -25.81 -26.81 -15.12
CA ASP A 136 -25.37 -27.94 -15.94
C ASP A 136 -25.84 -29.28 -15.38
N ARG A 137 -25.90 -29.43 -14.05
CA ARG A 137 -26.44 -30.62 -13.39
C ARG A 137 -27.93 -30.82 -13.65
N CYS A 138 -28.71 -29.75 -13.73
CA CYS A 138 -30.14 -29.80 -14.08
C CYS A 138 -30.36 -30.09 -15.57
N ASN A 139 -29.44 -29.65 -16.45
CA ASN A 139 -29.53 -29.91 -17.89
C ASN A 139 -29.00 -31.29 -18.30
N ALA A 140 -28.28 -32.00 -17.42
CA ALA A 140 -27.76 -33.34 -17.71
C ALA A 140 -28.86 -34.35 -18.08
N SER A 141 -30.10 -34.16 -17.61
CA SER A 141 -31.26 -34.99 -17.99
C SER A 141 -31.82 -34.68 -19.38
N CYS A 142 -31.40 -33.59 -20.03
CA CYS A 142 -31.82 -33.21 -21.38
C CYS A 142 -30.90 -33.74 -22.49
N TYR A 143 -29.78 -34.39 -22.12
CA TYR A 143 -28.79 -34.96 -23.03
C TYR A 143 -28.79 -36.51 -23.02
N VAL A 144 -29.84 -37.15 -22.46
CA VAL A 144 -30.05 -38.61 -22.48
C VAL A 144 -31.22 -38.95 -23.41
#